data_AF-A0A918RYP4-F1
#
_entry.id   AF-A0A918RYP4-F1
#
_cell.length_a   1.000
_cell.length_b   1.000
_cell.length_c   1.000
_cell.angle_alpha   90.00
_cell.angle_beta   90.00
_cell.angle_gamma   90.00
#
_symmetry.space_group_name_H-M   'P 1'
#
loop_
_entity.id
_entity.type
_entity.pdbx_description
1 polymer ?
#
loop_
_entity_poly.entity_id
_entity_poly.type
_entity_poly.pdbx_seq_one_letter_code
_entity_poly.pdbx_strand_id
1 'polypeptide(L)'
;MTPDRDTKTALRWDAGLRTSEPKLKVSGPEYSMSYACLSCKTAHKRHVEGSPSDYPLKMECPICKGTTFNLGRHFKAPKKSDDAQWKKVAFLIEHDFLFQKKSSRPK
;
A
#
# COMPACT_ATOMS: atom_id res chain seq x y z
N MET A 1 -28.10 -20.98 22.09
CA MET A 1 -27.41 -20.00 22.97
C MET A 1 -26.04 -19.73 22.38
N THR A 2 -25.72 -18.49 22.02
CA THR A 2 -24.38 -18.13 21.54
C THR A 2 -23.43 -18.03 22.73
N PRO A 3 -22.25 -18.66 22.71
CA PRO A 3 -21.29 -18.56 23.80
C PRO A 3 -20.83 -17.11 23.98
N ASP A 4 -20.65 -16.69 25.23
CA ASP A 4 -20.09 -15.39 25.57
C ASP A 4 -18.64 -15.25 25.07
N ARG A 5 -18.16 -14.01 24.94
CA ARG A 5 -16.81 -13.66 24.47
C ARG A 5 -15.72 -14.41 25.22
N ASP A 6 -15.85 -14.55 26.53
CA ASP A 6 -14.84 -15.18 27.38
C ASP A 6 -14.82 -16.70 27.16
N THR A 7 -15.99 -17.33 27.02
CA THR A 7 -16.12 -18.75 26.61
C THR A 7 -15.53 -18.99 25.21
N LYS A 8 -15.81 -18.10 24.24
CA LYS A 8 -15.23 -18.19 22.90
C LYS A 8 -13.72 -18.03 22.91
N THR A 9 -13.18 -17.20 23.82
CA THR A 9 -11.75 -17.02 23.99
C THR A 9 -11.10 -18.28 24.55
N ALA A 10 -11.67 -18.88 25.59
CA ALA A 10 -11.17 -20.12 26.18
C ALA A 10 -11.14 -21.27 25.16
N LEU A 11 -12.23 -21.45 24.41
CA LEU A 11 -12.31 -22.47 23.33
C LEU A 11 -11.22 -22.30 22.26
N ARG A 12 -10.78 -21.06 21.98
CA ARG A 12 -9.69 -20.82 21.01
C ARG A 12 -8.30 -21.15 21.57
N TRP A 13 -8.11 -21.02 22.89
CA TRP A 13 -6.88 -21.46 23.55
C TRP A 13 -6.83 -22.99 23.63
N ASP A 14 -7.94 -23.61 24.02
CA ASP A 14 -8.08 -25.08 24.12
C ASP A 14 -7.87 -25.78 22.76
N ALA A 15 -8.46 -25.22 21.70
CA ALA A 15 -8.29 -25.72 20.33
C ALA A 15 -6.91 -25.38 19.69
N GLY A 16 -5.98 -24.75 20.42
CA GLY A 16 -4.66 -24.36 19.89
C GLY A 16 -4.70 -23.27 18.80
N LEU A 17 -5.85 -22.64 18.56
CA LEU A 17 -6.03 -21.52 17.61
C LEU A 17 -5.45 -20.20 18.12
N ARG A 18 -5.12 -20.15 19.42
CA ARG A 18 -4.34 -19.08 20.06
C ARG A 18 -3.11 -19.71 20.70
N THR A 19 -1.96 -19.16 20.35
CA THR A 19 -0.67 -19.50 20.93
C THR A 19 -0.09 -18.25 21.55
N SER A 20 0.62 -18.41 22.67
CA SER A 20 1.44 -17.36 23.29
C SER A 20 2.72 -17.06 22.52
N GLU A 21 3.09 -17.96 21.58
CA GLU A 21 4.26 -17.78 20.74
C GLU A 21 4.14 -16.50 19.91
N PRO A 22 5.14 -15.60 19.99
CA PRO A 22 5.15 -14.39 19.19
C PRO A 22 5.24 -14.80 17.72
N LYS A 23 4.22 -14.48 16.93
CA LYS A 23 4.26 -14.65 15.48
C LYS A 23 5.51 -13.95 14.95
N LEU A 24 6.37 -14.69 14.24
CA LEU A 24 7.52 -14.11 13.58
C LEU A 24 7.03 -12.95 12.70
N LYS A 25 7.54 -11.75 12.97
CA LYS A 25 7.24 -10.58 12.15
C LYS A 25 7.98 -10.76 10.83
N VAL A 26 7.32 -11.35 9.83
CA VAL A 26 7.84 -11.34 8.46
C VAL A 26 7.82 -9.89 8.00
N SER A 27 9.01 -9.28 7.91
CA SER A 27 9.15 -7.97 7.30
C SER A 27 8.77 -8.09 5.83
N GLY A 28 7.92 -7.19 5.35
CA GLY A 28 7.68 -7.07 3.92
C GLY A 28 8.97 -6.71 3.17
N PRO A 29 8.93 -6.72 1.82
CA PRO A 29 10.09 -6.38 1.01
C PRO A 29 10.67 -5.02 1.41
N GLU A 30 11.99 -4.91 1.39
CA GLU A 30 12.73 -3.72 1.87
C GLU A 30 12.25 -2.43 1.19
N TYR A 31 11.88 -2.55 -0.09
CA TYR A 31 11.47 -1.44 -0.93
C TYR A 31 10.14 -1.72 -1.62
N SER A 32 9.17 -0.80 -1.51
CA SER A 32 7.91 -0.86 -2.26
C SER A 32 7.48 0.55 -2.67
N MET A 33 6.95 0.66 -3.88
CA MET A 33 6.44 1.92 -4.44
C MET A 33 4.92 1.92 -4.44
N SER A 34 4.32 3.08 -4.21
CA SER A 34 2.87 3.25 -4.32
C SER A 34 2.49 3.57 -5.76
N TYR A 35 1.61 2.77 -6.34
CA TYR A 35 1.02 2.99 -7.65
C TYR A 35 -0.43 3.41 -7.51
N ALA A 36 -0.80 4.57 -8.05
CA ALA A 36 -2.15 5.10 -7.97
C ALA A 36 -2.89 4.96 -9.30
N CYS A 37 -4.12 4.46 -9.24
CA CYS A 37 -5.05 4.44 -10.36
C CYS A 37 -6.04 5.58 -10.25
N LEU A 38 -6.10 6.44 -11.26
CA LEU A 38 -7.06 7.56 -11.30
C LEU A 38 -8.49 7.09 -11.57
N SER A 39 -8.68 6.02 -12.36
CA SER A 39 -9.99 5.46 -12.67
C SER A 39 -10.65 4.82 -11.45
N CYS A 40 -9.89 3.98 -10.74
CA CYS A 40 -10.37 3.27 -9.56
C CYS A 40 -10.29 4.13 -8.27
N LYS A 41 -9.54 5.25 -8.30
CA LYS A 41 -9.21 6.08 -7.12
C LYS A 41 -8.66 5.24 -5.97
N THR A 42 -7.72 4.35 -6.30
CA THR A 42 -7.04 3.47 -5.36
C THR A 42 -5.54 3.57 -5.53
N ALA A 43 -4.77 3.27 -4.48
CA ALA A 43 -3.34 3.07 -4.58
C ALA A 43 -2.92 1.75 -3.94
N HIS A 44 -1.98 1.08 -4.59
CA HIS A 44 -1.47 -0.21 -4.17
C HIS A 44 0.05 -0.15 -4.07
N LYS A 45 0.61 -0.71 -3.00
CA LYS A 45 2.05 -0.88 -2.89
C LYS A 45 2.48 -2.07 -3.70
N ARG A 46 3.47 -1.88 -4.56
CA ARG A 46 4.07 -2.94 -5.37
C ARG A 46 5.54 -3.03 -5.06
N HIS A 47 6.01 -4.27 -4.99
CA HIS A 47 7.42 -4.59 -5.00
C HIS A 47 7.75 -5.13 -6.39
N VAL A 48 8.87 -4.69 -6.92
CA VAL A 48 9.49 -5.18 -8.15
C VAL A 48 10.90 -5.61 -7.75
N GLU A 49 11.31 -6.78 -8.23
CA GLU A 49 12.68 -7.27 -8.05
C GLU A 49 13.65 -6.38 -8.84
N GLY A 50 14.74 -5.97 -8.20
CA GLY A 50 15.73 -5.08 -8.79
C GLY A 50 16.07 -3.88 -7.91
N SER A 51 16.79 -2.92 -8.47
CA SER A 51 17.13 -1.68 -7.80
C SER A 51 15.91 -0.75 -7.72
N PRO A 52 15.88 0.21 -6.78
CA PRO A 52 14.81 1.22 -6.72
C PRO A 52 14.60 2.02 -8.02
N SER A 53 15.64 2.09 -8.87
CA SER A 53 15.59 2.76 -10.18
C SER A 53 14.88 1.92 -11.24
N ASP A 54 14.77 0.61 -11.06
CA ASP A 54 14.12 -0.31 -12.02
C ASP A 54 12.59 -0.32 -11.90
N TYR A 55 12.03 0.45 -10.97
CA TYR A 55 10.59 0.54 -10.80
C TYR A 55 9.96 1.27 -11.99
N PRO A 56 9.02 0.64 -12.71
CA PRO A 56 8.37 1.28 -13.84
C PRO A 56 7.57 2.51 -13.39
N LEU A 57 7.51 3.52 -14.27
CA LEU A 57 6.73 4.74 -14.01
C LEU A 57 5.23 4.47 -14.08
N LYS A 58 4.81 3.49 -14.89
CA LYS A 58 3.41 3.12 -15.11
C LYS A 58 3.25 1.62 -15.06
N MET A 59 2.14 1.14 -14.51
CA MET A 59 1.78 -0.28 -14.47
C MET A 59 0.28 -0.50 -14.64
N GLU A 60 -0.13 -1.75 -14.86
CA GLU A 60 -1.54 -2.12 -14.90
C GLU A 60 -2.17 -2.13 -13.49
N CYS A 61 -3.38 -1.58 -13.38
CA CYS A 61 -4.18 -1.64 -12.16
C CYS A 61 -4.72 -3.05 -11.91
N PRO A 62 -4.51 -3.66 -10.73
CA PRO A 62 -5.05 -4.99 -10.42
C PRO A 62 -6.57 -5.06 -10.34
N ILE A 63 -7.25 -3.91 -10.23
CA ILE A 63 -8.70 -3.85 -10.04
C ILE A 63 -9.42 -3.59 -11.37
N CYS A 64 -9.11 -2.48 -12.03
CA CYS A 64 -9.78 -2.07 -13.26
C CYS A 64 -8.98 -2.30 -14.54
N LYS A 65 -7.77 -2.88 -14.46
CA LYS A 65 -6.84 -3.05 -15.60
C LYS A 65 -6.46 -1.74 -16.32
N GLY A 66 -6.80 -0.59 -15.73
CA GLY A 66 -6.40 0.72 -16.22
C GLY A 66 -4.93 1.03 -15.92
N THR A 67 -4.45 2.18 -16.39
CA THR A 67 -3.10 2.63 -16.07
C THR A 67 -3.00 3.13 -14.63
N THR A 68 -1.94 2.71 -13.95
CA THR A 68 -1.51 3.25 -12.66
C THR A 68 -0.18 3.97 -12.81
N PHE A 69 0.04 4.98 -11.98
CA PHE A 69 1.23 5.81 -11.99
C PHE A 69 2.02 5.62 -10.70
N ASN A 70 3.33 5.48 -10.82
CA ASN A 70 4.25 5.40 -9.70
C ASN A 70 4.34 6.77 -9.03
N LEU A 71 3.90 6.86 -7.78
CA LEU A 71 3.94 8.09 -6.99
C LEU A 71 4.99 8.01 -5.88
N GLY A 72 5.84 6.99 -5.87
CA GLY A 72 6.90 6.82 -4.87
C GLY A 72 6.43 6.16 -3.57
N ARG A 73 7.41 5.80 -2.72
CA ARG A 73 7.21 5.03 -1.48
C ARG A 73 6.36 5.73 -0.42
N HIS A 74 6.42 7.06 -0.37
CA HIS A 74 5.81 7.86 0.69
C HIS A 74 4.44 8.40 0.33
N PHE A 75 3.97 8.18 -0.90
CA PHE A 75 2.64 8.60 -1.31
C PHE A 75 1.56 7.89 -0.47
N LYS A 76 0.67 8.70 0.10
CA LYS A 76 -0.54 8.25 0.79
C LYS A 76 -1.73 8.60 -0.09
N ALA A 77 -2.46 7.57 -0.52
CA ALA A 77 -3.68 7.79 -1.30
C ALA A 77 -4.71 8.58 -0.50
N PRO A 78 -5.36 9.58 -1.11
CA PRO A 78 -6.55 10.20 -0.56
C PRO A 78 -7.67 9.18 -0.39
N LYS A 79 -8.70 9.56 0.36
CA LYS A 79 -9.94 8.78 0.44
C LYS A 79 -10.57 8.66 -0.95
N LYS A 80 -11.11 7.49 -1.29
CA LYS A 80 -11.72 7.22 -2.60
C LYS A 80 -12.83 8.23 -2.97
N SER A 81 -13.59 8.69 -1.98
CA SER A 81 -14.69 9.65 -2.14
C SER A 81 -14.24 11.11 -2.22
N ASP A 82 -12.95 11.42 -2.06
CA ASP A 82 -12.44 12.79 -2.06
C ASP A 82 -12.00 13.22 -3.46
N ASP A 83 -12.98 13.54 -4.30
CA ASP A 83 -12.79 13.97 -5.69
C ASP A 83 -11.85 15.17 -5.83
N ALA A 84 -11.90 16.11 -4.89
CA ALA A 84 -11.06 17.30 -4.92
C ALA A 84 -9.57 16.95 -4.76
N GLN A 85 -9.24 16.04 -3.83
CA GLN A 85 -7.87 15.54 -3.67
C GLN A 85 -7.42 14.72 -4.87
N TRP A 86 -8.29 13.87 -5.43
CA TRP A 86 -7.95 13.07 -6.61
C TRP A 86 -7.67 13.91 -7.85
N LYS A 87 -8.37 15.04 -8.04
CA LYS A 87 -8.05 16.01 -9.10
C LYS A 87 -6.64 16.59 -8.95
N LYS A 88 -6.19 16.88 -7.72
CA LYS A 88 -4.80 17.32 -7.47
C LYS A 88 -3.80 16.24 -7.82
N VAL A 89 -4.08 14.98 -7.45
CA VAL A 89 -3.21 13.85 -7.81
C VAL A 89 -3.12 13.70 -9.33
N ALA A 90 -4.24 13.80 -10.05
CA ALA A 90 -4.25 13.77 -11.51
C ALA A 90 -3.41 14.90 -12.12
N PHE A 91 -3.56 16.12 -11.62
CA PHE A 91 -2.75 17.28 -12.04
C PHE A 91 -1.24 17.05 -11.80
N LEU A 92 -0.86 16.53 -10.63
CA LEU A 92 0.54 16.23 -10.33
C LEU A 92 1.12 15.17 -11.28
N ILE A 93 0.33 14.14 -11.63
CA ILE A 93 0.73 13.10 -12.58
C ILE A 93 0.91 13.68 -13.98
N GLU A 94 0.01 14.55 -14.43
CA GLU A 94 0.08 15.19 -15.76
C GLU A 94 1.36 16.01 -15.94
N HIS A 95 1.89 16.55 -14.84
CA HIS A 95 3.14 17.31 -14.82
C HIS A 95 4.37 16.49 -14.40
N ASP A 96 4.27 15.15 -14.38
CA ASP A 96 5.35 14.22 -13.99
C ASP A 96 5.94 14.51 -12.60
N PHE A 97 5.16 15.09 -11.68
CA PHE A 97 5.57 15.29 -10.29
C PHE A 97 5.54 13.96 -9.53
N LEU A 98 6.72 13.39 -9.32
CA LEU A 98 6.91 12.23 -8.45
C LEU A 98 7.07 12.69 -7.00
N PHE A 99 6.42 12.01 -6.04
CA PHE A 99 6.66 12.26 -4.61
C PHE A 99 8.00 11.63 -4.17
N GLN A 100 9.09 12.12 -4.73
CA GLN A 100 10.43 11.76 -4.32
C GLN A 100 10.86 12.62 -3.13
N LYS A 101 11.40 11.98 -2.09
CA LYS A 101 12.14 12.70 -1.06
C LYS A 101 13.44 13.19 -1.70
N LYS A 102 13.62 14.50 -1.83
CA LYS A 102 14.95 15.10 -2.08
C LYS A 102 15.83 14.73 -0.87
N SER A 103 16.66 13.69 -0.97
CA SER A 103 17.71 13.47 0.03
C SER A 103 18.88 14.39 -0.32
N SER A 104 18.83 15.66 0.11
CA SER A 104 20.05 16.47 0.16
C SER A 104 20.90 15.95 1.32
N ARG A 105 21.72 14.92 1.07
CA ARG A 105 22.92 14.73 1.89
C ARG A 105 24.07 15.43 1.16
N PRO A 106 24.63 16.52 1.69
CA PRO A 106 25.97 16.91 1.26
C PRO A 106 26.94 15.80 1.65
N LYS A 107 27.89 15.54 0.75
CA LYS A 107 28.94 14.53 0.86
C LYS A 107 29.96 14.91 1.92
#